data_AF-A0A945YH73-F1
#
_entry.id   AF-A0A945YH73-F1
#
_cell.length_a   1.000
_cell.length_b   1.000
_cell.length_c   1.000
_cell.angle_alpha   90.00
_cell.angle_beta   90.00
_cell.angle_gamma   90.00
#
_symmetry.space_group_name_H-M   'P 1'
#
loop_
_entity.id
_entity.type
_entity.pdbx_description
1 polymer ?
#
loop_
_entity_poly.entity_id
_entity_poly.type
_entity_poly.pdbx_seq_one_letter_code
_entity_poly.pdbx_strand_id
1 'polypeptide(L)'
;MAAMAAAETASNNVFKRGTQSPTIGNISGSSTLGAVEGVGGTTASYSLNYGPVVGNLWFDDDTDNSGGTDDYARLSAFWHFDHSTSVASGKYDFYTVALHEILHAIGYGTGTEWNSNVSGTTWTGANGVATHGTGVGLIDGGGAHLATSISSTALDGGATQDVVMSPSISTGVRKTLTDLDLAILKDLNYSAVPEPGHAALVFGALALGFVGMRRRRQ
;
A
#
# COMPACT_ATOMS: atom_id res chain seq x y z
N MET A 1 -23.48 22.95 20.79
CA MET A 1 -22.53 22.98 19.65
C MET A 1 -21.06 23.06 20.10
N ALA A 2 -20.64 24.03 20.92
CA ALA A 2 -19.22 24.20 21.30
C ALA A 2 -18.57 22.99 21.98
N ALA A 3 -19.25 22.32 22.93
CA ALA A 3 -18.71 21.13 23.61
C ALA A 3 -18.51 19.93 22.66
N MET A 4 -19.32 19.83 21.61
CA MET A 4 -19.24 18.73 20.64
C MET A 4 -18.10 18.94 19.64
N ALA A 5 -17.97 20.16 19.11
CA ALA A 5 -16.82 20.54 18.29
C ALA A 5 -15.50 20.39 19.07
N ALA A 6 -15.52 20.71 20.36
CA ALA A 6 -14.36 20.49 21.25
C ALA A 6 -14.05 19.00 21.43
N ALA A 7 -15.05 18.14 21.59
CA ALA A 7 -14.87 16.69 21.72
C ALA A 7 -14.36 16.05 20.41
N GLU A 8 -14.90 16.45 19.25
CA GLU A 8 -14.39 16.03 17.94
C GLU A 8 -12.94 16.48 17.73
N THR A 9 -12.65 17.75 18.02
CA THR A 9 -11.29 18.29 17.94
C THR A 9 -10.34 17.54 18.88
N ALA A 10 -10.76 17.24 20.10
CA ALA A 10 -9.97 16.47 21.06
C ALA A 10 -9.74 15.02 20.60
N SER A 11 -10.77 14.35 20.09
CA SER A 11 -10.68 13.00 19.52
C SER A 11 -9.72 12.98 18.33
N ASN A 12 -9.93 13.86 17.36
CA ASN A 12 -9.06 14.00 16.19
C ASN A 12 -7.64 14.40 16.58
N ASN A 13 -7.44 15.15 17.68
CA ASN A 13 -6.13 15.48 18.26
C ASN A 13 -5.41 14.26 18.86
N VAL A 14 -6.13 13.37 19.54
CA VAL A 14 -5.57 12.15 20.15
C VAL A 14 -5.28 11.09 19.08
N PHE A 15 -6.15 10.98 18.08
CA PHE A 15 -5.98 10.08 16.94
C PHE A 15 -5.27 10.74 15.75
N LYS A 16 -4.55 11.86 15.97
CA LYS A 16 -3.74 12.48 14.92
C LYS A 16 -2.75 11.46 14.41
N ARG A 17 -2.95 11.03 13.17
CA ARG A 17 -1.86 10.50 12.37
C ARG A 17 -0.89 11.66 12.10
N GLY A 18 0.40 11.37 12.03
CA GLY A 18 1.40 12.40 11.72
C GLY A 18 1.02 13.16 10.44
N THR A 19 1.59 14.35 10.22
CA THR A 19 1.30 15.16 9.02
C THR A 19 1.64 14.46 7.70
N GLN A 20 2.38 13.35 7.77
CA GLN A 20 2.76 12.50 6.66
C GLN A 20 2.28 11.08 6.95
N SER A 21 0.99 10.85 6.72
CA SER A 21 0.37 9.54 6.91
C SER A 21 -0.70 9.32 5.86
N PRO A 22 -0.64 8.21 5.11
CA PRO A 22 -1.63 7.88 4.10
C PRO A 22 -3.05 7.87 4.65
N THR A 23 -3.98 8.44 3.88
CA THR A 23 -5.41 8.30 4.13
C THR A 23 -6.00 7.31 3.12
N ILE A 24 -6.43 6.16 3.62
CA ILE A 24 -7.12 5.15 2.82
C ILE A 24 -8.60 5.49 2.72
N GLY A 25 -9.24 5.90 3.81
CA GLY A 25 -10.66 6.21 3.81
C GLY A 25 -11.10 7.18 4.90
N ASN A 26 -12.40 7.43 4.93
CA ASN A 26 -13.08 8.27 5.92
C ASN A 26 -14.30 7.55 6.48
N ILE A 27 -14.47 7.61 7.80
CA ILE A 27 -15.68 7.21 8.50
C ILE A 27 -16.36 8.49 8.97
N SER A 28 -17.52 8.80 8.43
CA SER A 28 -18.30 9.98 8.80
C SER A 28 -19.78 9.67 8.99
N GLY A 29 -20.44 10.44 9.83
CA GLY A 29 -21.88 10.34 10.03
C GLY A 29 -22.39 11.41 10.99
N SER A 30 -23.66 11.27 11.37
CA SER A 30 -24.26 12.15 12.38
C SER A 30 -25.26 11.42 13.27
N SER A 31 -25.39 11.87 14.52
CA SER A 31 -26.41 11.40 15.47
C SER A 31 -27.20 12.58 16.00
N THR A 32 -28.54 12.43 16.06
CA THR A 32 -29.43 13.45 16.60
C THR A 32 -30.00 12.98 17.93
N LEU A 33 -29.74 13.72 19.01
CA LEU A 33 -30.25 13.44 20.34
C LEU A 33 -31.34 14.45 20.72
N GLY A 34 -32.35 13.97 21.46
CA GLY A 34 -33.43 14.81 21.98
C GLY A 34 -34.42 15.28 20.91
N ALA A 35 -34.52 14.58 19.78
CA ALA A 35 -35.53 14.88 18.77
C ALA A 35 -36.93 14.55 19.32
N VAL A 36 -37.65 15.59 19.73
CA VAL A 36 -39.10 15.54 19.99
C VAL A 36 -39.80 16.29 18.85
N GLU A 37 -40.92 15.74 18.37
CA GLU A 37 -41.71 16.34 17.30
C GLU A 37 -42.03 17.82 17.63
N GLY A 38 -41.71 18.73 16.70
CA GLY A 38 -41.94 20.17 16.85
C GLY A 38 -40.92 20.95 17.69
N VAL A 39 -39.99 20.31 18.40
CA VAL A 39 -38.95 20.98 19.22
C VAL A 39 -37.56 20.94 18.59
N GLY A 40 -37.33 19.98 17.69
CA GLY A 40 -36.02 19.77 17.05
C GLY A 40 -35.03 19.08 18.00
N GLY A 41 -34.10 18.32 17.43
CA GLY A 41 -33.02 17.65 18.18
C GLY A 41 -31.69 18.38 18.04
N THR A 42 -30.72 18.01 18.87
CA THR A 42 -29.31 18.42 18.66
C THR A 42 -28.63 17.37 17.80
N THR A 43 -28.21 17.76 16.60
CA THR A 43 -27.42 16.90 15.71
C THR A 43 -25.92 17.10 15.93
N ALA A 44 -25.21 15.99 16.03
CA ALA A 44 -23.77 15.90 16.13
C ALA A 44 -23.24 15.18 14.92
N SER A 45 -22.29 15.79 14.21
CA SER A 45 -21.58 15.12 13.11
C SER A 45 -20.20 14.66 13.58
N TYR A 46 -19.66 13.63 12.95
CA TYR A 46 -18.29 13.18 13.15
C TYR A 46 -17.67 12.84 11.78
N SER A 47 -16.36 13.06 11.66
CA SER A 47 -15.57 12.61 10.52
C SER A 47 -14.17 12.21 10.97
N LEU A 48 -13.78 10.98 10.63
CA LEU A 48 -12.48 10.40 10.97
C LEU A 48 -11.85 9.78 9.73
N ASN A 49 -10.77 10.37 9.25
CA ASN A 49 -9.91 9.72 8.26
C ASN A 49 -9.22 8.52 8.90
N TYR A 50 -8.88 7.48 8.14
CA TYR A 50 -8.06 6.36 8.59
C TYR A 50 -7.04 5.95 7.51
N GLY A 51 -5.93 5.35 7.93
CA GLY A 51 -4.91 4.74 7.08
C GLY A 51 -4.84 3.23 7.30
N PRO A 52 -3.84 2.53 6.74
CA PRO A 52 -3.66 1.11 6.99
C PRO A 52 -3.21 0.89 8.44
N VAL A 53 -3.76 -0.12 9.11
CA VAL A 53 -3.44 -0.46 10.51
C VAL A 53 -3.13 -1.95 10.64
N VAL A 54 -4.12 -2.79 10.35
CA VAL A 54 -4.01 -4.24 10.42
C VAL A 54 -4.96 -4.83 9.39
N GLY A 55 -4.56 -5.95 8.80
CA GLY A 55 -5.36 -6.69 7.84
C GLY A 55 -4.71 -8.04 7.59
N ASN A 56 -5.40 -8.85 6.80
CA ASN A 56 -4.85 -10.08 6.27
C ASN A 56 -4.91 -9.99 4.75
N LEU A 57 -3.93 -10.60 4.10
CA LEU A 57 -3.90 -10.77 2.66
C LEU A 57 -3.99 -12.26 2.37
N TRP A 58 -4.95 -12.63 1.52
CA TRP A 58 -5.15 -13.99 1.08
C TRP A 58 -4.99 -14.04 -0.42
N PHE A 59 -4.27 -15.05 -0.88
CA PHE A 59 -4.12 -15.34 -2.30
C PHE A 59 -4.96 -16.55 -2.62
N ASP A 60 -5.60 -16.48 -3.77
CA ASP A 60 -6.39 -17.58 -4.30
C ASP A 60 -5.50 -18.80 -4.60
N ASP A 61 -6.02 -19.99 -4.28
CA ASP A 61 -5.35 -21.27 -4.53
C ASP A 61 -5.96 -22.03 -5.72
N ASP A 62 -6.74 -21.33 -6.54
CA ASP A 62 -7.34 -21.80 -7.79
C ASP A 62 -6.73 -21.08 -9.00
N THR A 63 -5.81 -21.73 -9.71
CA THR A 63 -5.09 -21.09 -10.84
C THR A 63 -5.94 -20.96 -12.11
N ASP A 64 -7.09 -21.64 -12.21
CA ASP A 64 -8.00 -21.55 -13.36
C ASP A 64 -9.40 -21.02 -13.03
N ASN A 65 -9.64 -20.62 -11.78
CA ASN A 65 -10.90 -20.10 -11.28
C ASN A 65 -12.08 -21.03 -11.59
N SER A 66 -11.85 -22.35 -11.50
CA SER A 66 -12.88 -23.38 -11.68
C SER A 66 -13.78 -23.57 -10.46
N GLY A 67 -13.50 -22.86 -9.36
CA GLY A 67 -14.24 -22.90 -8.11
C GLY A 67 -13.76 -23.98 -7.14
N GLY A 68 -12.51 -24.45 -7.29
CA GLY A 68 -11.91 -25.49 -6.46
C GLY A 68 -10.45 -25.18 -6.13
N THR A 69 -9.93 -25.76 -5.05
CA THR A 69 -8.53 -25.58 -4.65
C THR A 69 -7.61 -26.50 -5.45
N ASP A 70 -6.55 -25.93 -6.02
CA ASP A 70 -5.49 -26.67 -6.70
C ASP A 70 -4.57 -27.39 -5.72
N ASP A 71 -4.04 -28.53 -6.15
CA ASP A 71 -3.01 -29.24 -5.38
C ASP A 71 -1.62 -28.59 -5.52
N TYR A 72 -0.68 -29.05 -4.68
CA TYR A 72 0.69 -28.54 -4.69
C TYR A 72 1.39 -28.71 -6.05
N ALA A 73 1.13 -29.82 -6.77
CA ALA A 73 1.79 -30.08 -8.04
C ALA A 73 1.35 -29.05 -9.10
N ARG A 74 0.06 -28.73 -9.13
CA ARG A 74 -0.50 -27.73 -10.01
C ARG A 74 -0.06 -26.31 -9.63
N LEU A 75 -0.14 -25.94 -8.36
CA LEU A 75 0.34 -24.64 -7.87
C LEU A 75 1.84 -24.46 -8.17
N SER A 76 2.67 -25.47 -7.91
CA SER A 76 4.10 -25.40 -8.18
C SER A 76 4.46 -25.40 -9.67
N ALA A 77 3.59 -25.91 -10.55
CA ALA A 77 3.76 -25.82 -11.99
C ALA A 77 3.45 -24.40 -12.52
N PHE A 78 2.45 -23.74 -11.95
CA PHE A 78 1.99 -22.41 -12.34
C PHE A 78 2.85 -21.28 -11.75
N TRP A 79 3.08 -21.33 -10.44
CA TRP A 79 3.76 -20.29 -9.68
C TRP A 79 5.24 -20.61 -9.44
N HIS A 80 6.04 -19.56 -9.49
CA HIS A 80 7.37 -19.53 -8.93
C HIS A 80 7.32 -18.86 -7.55
N PHE A 81 7.52 -19.65 -6.49
CA PHE A 81 7.42 -19.19 -5.10
C PHE A 81 8.77 -18.75 -4.50
N ASP A 82 9.90 -19.22 -5.03
CA ASP A 82 11.22 -18.97 -4.46
C ASP A 82 11.80 -17.61 -4.90
N HIS A 83 11.52 -16.57 -4.13
CA HIS A 83 12.01 -15.21 -4.39
C HIS A 83 13.56 -15.06 -4.40
N SER A 84 14.32 -16.07 -3.94
CA SER A 84 15.79 -16.02 -3.90
C SER A 84 16.47 -16.52 -5.18
N THR A 85 15.70 -17.12 -6.10
CA THR A 85 16.21 -17.63 -7.37
C THR A 85 15.57 -16.88 -8.55
N SER A 86 16.19 -16.96 -9.73
CA SER A 86 15.60 -16.42 -10.95
C SER A 86 14.29 -17.14 -11.27
N VAL A 87 13.31 -16.38 -11.75
CA VAL A 87 11.99 -16.92 -12.11
C VAL A 87 12.15 -17.93 -13.24
N ALA A 88 11.60 -19.13 -13.02
CA ALA A 88 11.66 -20.19 -14.03
C ALA A 88 10.83 -19.81 -15.27
N SER A 89 11.36 -20.15 -16.45
CA SER A 89 10.65 -19.92 -17.72
C SER A 89 9.25 -20.54 -17.69
N GLY A 90 8.26 -19.79 -18.16
CA GLY A 90 6.86 -20.24 -18.24
C GLY A 90 6.07 -20.16 -16.93
N LYS A 91 6.68 -19.76 -15.81
CA LYS A 91 5.98 -19.57 -14.53
C LYS A 91 5.69 -18.11 -14.23
N TYR A 92 4.58 -17.85 -13.57
CA TYR A 92 4.29 -16.54 -13.00
C TYR A 92 5.04 -16.38 -11.67
N ASP A 93 5.56 -15.19 -11.40
CA ASP A 93 6.30 -14.92 -10.18
C ASP A 93 5.35 -14.52 -9.04
N PHE A 94 5.24 -15.36 -8.01
CA PHE A 94 4.36 -15.08 -6.88
C PHE A 94 4.82 -13.86 -6.07
N TYR A 95 6.14 -13.63 -5.97
CA TYR A 95 6.69 -12.44 -5.31
C TYR A 95 6.16 -11.16 -5.95
N THR A 96 6.18 -11.08 -7.29
CA THR A 96 5.67 -9.93 -8.05
C THR A 96 4.20 -9.66 -7.76
N VAL A 97 3.35 -10.70 -7.80
CA VAL A 97 1.91 -10.57 -7.52
C VAL A 97 1.68 -10.18 -6.06
N ALA A 98 2.38 -10.82 -5.13
CA ALA A 98 2.23 -10.51 -3.71
C ALA A 98 2.62 -9.06 -3.41
N LEU A 99 3.69 -8.55 -4.01
CA LEU A 99 4.09 -7.16 -3.89
C LEU A 99 3.03 -6.21 -4.46
N HIS A 100 2.45 -6.52 -5.62
CA HIS A 100 1.36 -5.77 -6.24
C HIS A 100 0.14 -5.66 -5.31
N GLU A 101 -0.32 -6.79 -4.77
CA GLU A 101 -1.49 -6.80 -3.88
C GLU A 101 -1.22 -6.14 -2.52
N ILE A 102 0.01 -6.21 -2.02
CA ILE A 102 0.41 -5.45 -0.82
C ILE A 102 0.30 -3.95 -1.07
N LEU A 103 0.71 -3.46 -2.25
CA LEU A 103 0.57 -2.05 -2.60
C LEU A 103 -0.91 -1.63 -2.65
N HIS A 104 -1.77 -2.47 -3.22
CA HIS A 104 -3.21 -2.24 -3.14
C HIS A 104 -3.74 -2.17 -1.71
N ALA A 105 -3.32 -3.11 -0.85
CA ALA A 105 -3.75 -3.16 0.54
C ALA A 105 -3.34 -1.93 1.36
N ILE A 106 -2.27 -1.24 0.95
CA ILE A 106 -1.82 0.01 1.57
C ILE A 106 -2.37 1.27 0.86
N GLY A 107 -3.28 1.12 -0.09
CA GLY A 107 -4.04 2.23 -0.68
C GLY A 107 -3.57 2.70 -2.06
N TYR A 108 -2.54 2.08 -2.64
CA TYR A 108 -2.21 2.26 -4.05
C TYR A 108 -3.40 1.75 -4.90
N GLY A 109 -3.93 2.52 -5.83
CA GLY A 109 -5.05 2.08 -6.67
C GLY A 109 -6.45 2.24 -6.09
N THR A 110 -6.61 2.50 -4.77
CA THR A 110 -7.94 2.47 -4.12
C THR A 110 -8.16 3.55 -3.05
N GLY A 111 -7.09 4.06 -2.42
CA GLY A 111 -7.18 4.95 -1.26
C GLY A 111 -7.66 6.37 -1.57
N THR A 112 -8.06 7.11 -0.54
CA THR A 112 -8.50 8.52 -0.67
C THR A 112 -7.42 9.39 -1.30
N GLU A 113 -6.16 9.23 -0.88
CA GLU A 113 -5.02 9.96 -1.47
C GLU A 113 -4.73 9.52 -2.91
N TRP A 114 -5.03 8.28 -3.28
CA TRP A 114 -4.89 7.82 -4.67
C TRP A 114 -5.94 8.51 -5.54
N ASN A 115 -7.21 8.40 -5.13
CA ASN A 115 -8.34 8.94 -5.87
C ASN A 115 -8.25 10.47 -6.03
N SER A 116 -7.66 11.19 -5.07
CA SER A 116 -7.44 12.64 -5.18
C SER A 116 -6.37 13.02 -6.22
N ASN A 117 -5.47 12.10 -6.55
CA ASN A 117 -4.41 12.28 -7.53
C ASN A 117 -4.75 11.69 -8.92
N VAL A 118 -5.92 11.07 -9.10
CA VAL A 118 -6.35 10.49 -10.38
C VAL A 118 -7.41 11.36 -11.05
N SER A 119 -7.18 11.72 -12.32
CA SER A 119 -8.15 12.39 -13.19
C SER A 119 -8.22 11.70 -14.54
N GLY A 120 -9.20 10.79 -14.70
CA GLY A 120 -9.25 9.89 -15.85
C GLY A 120 -7.98 9.03 -15.91
N THR A 121 -7.26 9.06 -17.04
CA THR A 121 -5.97 8.37 -17.21
C THR A 121 -4.76 9.22 -16.77
N THR A 122 -4.99 10.37 -16.15
CA THR A 122 -3.93 11.29 -15.74
C THR A 122 -3.67 11.21 -14.25
N TRP A 123 -2.40 11.04 -13.87
CA TRP A 123 -1.92 11.24 -12.51
C TRP A 123 -1.57 12.72 -12.27
N THR A 124 -1.95 13.28 -11.12
CA THR A 124 -1.70 14.69 -10.79
C THR A 124 -0.69 14.87 -9.65
N GLY A 125 -0.25 13.80 -9.01
CA GLY A 125 0.75 13.84 -7.94
C GLY A 125 2.14 14.27 -8.43
N ALA A 126 2.76 15.19 -7.69
CA ALA A 126 3.96 15.90 -8.15
C ALA A 126 5.19 14.99 -8.28
N ASN A 127 5.36 14.01 -7.39
CA ASN A 127 6.50 13.10 -7.43
C ASN A 127 6.38 12.14 -8.62
N GLY A 128 5.20 11.56 -8.85
CA GLY A 128 4.93 10.71 -10.00
C GLY A 128 5.15 11.43 -11.33
N VAL A 129 4.60 12.65 -11.46
CA VAL A 129 4.78 13.49 -12.66
C VAL A 129 6.25 13.84 -12.86
N ALA A 130 6.99 14.19 -11.81
CA ALA A 130 8.42 14.51 -11.93
C ALA A 130 9.26 13.29 -12.35
N THR A 131 8.90 12.10 -11.87
CA THR A 131 9.64 10.85 -12.15
C THR A 131 9.35 10.32 -13.54
N HIS A 132 8.09 10.36 -13.99
CA HIS A 132 7.70 9.90 -15.33
C HIS A 132 7.89 10.98 -16.42
N GLY A 133 7.94 12.26 -16.04
CA GLY A 133 8.01 13.42 -16.94
C GLY A 133 6.65 13.98 -17.34
N THR A 134 5.58 13.19 -17.20
CA THR A 134 4.18 13.60 -17.40
C THR A 134 3.27 12.78 -16.51
N GLY A 135 2.09 13.28 -16.20
CA GLY A 135 1.03 12.49 -15.58
C GLY A 135 0.06 11.86 -16.58
N VAL A 136 0.05 12.36 -17.82
CA VAL A 136 -0.93 11.98 -18.85
C VAL A 136 -0.69 10.54 -19.31
N GLY A 137 -1.73 9.71 -19.24
CA GLY A 137 -1.66 8.31 -19.64
C GLY A 137 -0.92 7.42 -18.65
N LEU A 138 -0.59 7.94 -17.45
CA LEU A 138 0.10 7.19 -16.42
C LEU A 138 -0.83 6.19 -15.73
N ILE A 139 -2.14 6.44 -15.75
CA ILE A 139 -3.16 5.60 -15.10
C ILE A 139 -3.91 4.79 -16.17
N ASP A 140 -4.20 3.54 -15.84
CA ASP A 140 -4.98 2.65 -16.70
C ASP A 140 -6.44 3.14 -16.88
N GLY A 141 -7.16 2.53 -17.82
CA GLY A 141 -8.56 2.90 -18.06
C GLY A 141 -9.49 2.58 -16.88
N GLY A 142 -9.09 1.66 -15.99
CA GLY A 142 -9.82 1.29 -14.78
C GLY A 142 -9.61 2.27 -13.61
N GLY A 143 -8.55 3.07 -13.63
CA GLY A 143 -8.23 4.04 -12.60
C GLY A 143 -7.49 3.46 -11.39
N ALA A 144 -7.24 2.16 -11.35
CA ALA A 144 -6.69 1.46 -10.18
C ALA A 144 -5.21 1.08 -10.34
N HIS A 145 -4.67 1.15 -11.56
CA HIS A 145 -3.31 0.71 -11.85
C HIS A 145 -2.53 1.79 -12.59
N LEU A 146 -1.22 1.63 -12.61
CA LEU A 146 -0.43 2.30 -13.64
C LEU A 146 -0.71 1.66 -14.99
N ALA A 147 -0.69 2.44 -16.06
CA ALA A 147 -0.95 1.93 -17.41
C ALA A 147 0.04 0.81 -17.79
N THR A 148 -0.36 -0.03 -18.74
CA THR A 148 0.51 -1.08 -19.27
C THR A 148 1.70 -0.49 -20.01
N SER A 149 2.83 -1.22 -20.06
CA SER A 149 4.08 -0.79 -20.72
C SER A 149 4.73 0.47 -20.12
N ILE A 150 4.34 0.87 -18.91
CA ILE A 150 5.06 1.87 -18.14
C ILE A 150 6.24 1.17 -17.45
N SER A 151 7.45 1.64 -17.73
CA SER A 151 8.67 1.11 -17.14
C SER A 151 9.40 2.21 -16.37
N SER A 152 10.14 1.80 -15.36
CA SER A 152 10.99 2.68 -14.55
C SER A 152 12.19 1.89 -14.02
N THR A 153 13.14 2.59 -13.42
CA THR A 153 14.34 2.00 -12.85
C THR A 153 13.96 1.22 -11.58
N ALA A 154 14.30 -0.06 -11.52
CA ALA A 154 14.16 -0.88 -10.32
C ALA A 154 14.99 -0.29 -9.18
N LEU A 155 14.41 -0.21 -7.98
CA LEU A 155 15.15 0.18 -6.78
C LEU A 155 16.22 -0.86 -6.42
N ASP A 156 15.94 -2.12 -6.72
CA ASP A 156 16.89 -3.22 -6.58
C ASP A 156 17.68 -3.39 -7.90
N GLY A 157 19.00 -3.28 -7.83
CA GLY A 157 19.90 -3.49 -8.97
C GLY A 157 19.91 -2.40 -10.05
N GLY A 158 18.95 -1.46 -10.07
CA GLY A 158 18.96 -0.30 -10.97
C GLY A 158 18.63 -0.60 -12.44
N ALA A 159 18.16 -1.81 -12.75
CA ALA A 159 17.76 -2.16 -14.11
C ALA A 159 16.38 -1.58 -14.45
N THR A 160 16.14 -1.22 -15.71
CA THR A 160 14.79 -0.85 -16.15
C THR A 160 13.89 -2.09 -16.20
N GLN A 161 12.70 -1.97 -15.63
CA GLN A 161 11.64 -2.97 -15.70
C GLN A 161 10.27 -2.28 -15.79
N ASP A 162 9.23 -3.04 -16.13
CA ASP A 162 7.86 -2.57 -15.93
C ASP A 162 7.60 -2.27 -14.45
N VAL A 163 6.79 -1.24 -14.22
CA VAL A 163 6.30 -0.91 -12.88
C VAL A 163 5.53 -2.09 -12.29
N VAL A 164 5.65 -2.27 -10.98
CA VAL A 164 4.98 -3.40 -10.32
C VAL A 164 3.45 -3.23 -10.36
N MET A 165 2.97 -1.99 -10.32
CA MET A 165 1.54 -1.65 -10.35
C MET A 165 0.92 -1.62 -11.75
N SER A 166 1.54 -2.29 -12.72
CA SER A 166 0.90 -2.57 -14.02
C SER A 166 -0.14 -3.68 -13.87
N PRO A 167 -1.31 -3.63 -14.54
CA PRO A 167 -2.35 -4.65 -14.41
C PRO A 167 -2.00 -5.97 -15.13
N SER A 168 -0.78 -6.11 -15.65
CA SER A 168 -0.32 -7.29 -16.36
C SER A 168 0.96 -7.88 -15.76
N ILE A 169 1.00 -9.20 -15.78
CA ILE A 169 2.16 -10.01 -15.41
C ILE A 169 2.61 -10.86 -16.60
N SER A 170 3.92 -10.99 -16.75
CA SER A 170 4.55 -11.89 -17.72
C SER A 170 5.21 -13.06 -16.99
N THR A 171 5.29 -14.21 -17.65
CA THR A 171 5.99 -15.37 -17.09
C THR A 171 7.51 -15.21 -17.21
N GLY A 172 8.26 -15.87 -16.32
CA GLY A 172 9.72 -15.87 -16.34
C GLY A 172 10.38 -14.55 -15.93
N VAL A 173 9.61 -13.56 -15.44
CA VAL A 173 10.10 -12.23 -15.09
C VAL A 173 9.69 -11.91 -13.65
N ARG A 174 10.63 -11.36 -12.87
CA ARG A 174 10.36 -10.74 -11.56
C ARG A 174 10.30 -9.23 -11.72
N LYS A 175 9.33 -8.60 -11.06
CA LYS A 175 9.25 -7.15 -10.89
C LYS A 175 9.48 -6.82 -9.42
N THR A 176 10.39 -5.90 -9.14
CA THR A 176 10.53 -5.27 -7.81
C THR A 176 9.97 -3.84 -7.85
N LEU A 177 9.97 -3.14 -6.71
CA LEU A 177 9.59 -1.73 -6.70
C LEU A 177 10.53 -0.91 -7.59
N THR A 178 9.95 0.01 -8.35
CA THR A 178 10.69 0.97 -9.17
C THR A 178 10.71 2.37 -8.55
N ASP A 179 11.55 3.26 -9.08
CA ASP A 179 11.57 4.68 -8.73
C ASP A 179 10.18 5.32 -8.89
N LEU A 180 9.42 4.89 -9.90
CA LEU A 180 8.08 5.42 -10.15
C LEU A 180 7.06 4.89 -9.11
N ASP A 181 7.10 3.60 -8.78
CA ASP A 181 6.24 3.04 -7.72
C ASP A 181 6.49 3.78 -6.38
N LEU A 182 7.76 4.05 -6.07
CA LEU A 182 8.14 4.83 -4.88
C LEU A 182 7.69 6.30 -4.96
N ALA A 183 7.80 6.93 -6.13
CA ALA A 183 7.35 8.30 -6.32
C ALA A 183 5.84 8.44 -6.10
N ILE A 184 5.05 7.49 -6.61
CA ILE A 184 3.61 7.44 -6.36
C ILE A 184 3.32 7.23 -4.88
N LEU A 185 4.02 6.33 -4.19
CA LEU A 185 3.86 6.16 -2.73
C LEU A 185 4.14 7.46 -1.96
N LYS A 186 5.12 8.28 -2.38
CA LYS A 186 5.36 9.60 -1.78
C LYS A 186 4.19 10.56 -1.98
N ASP A 187 3.57 10.55 -3.15
CA ASP A 187 2.34 11.32 -3.42
C ASP A 187 1.16 10.84 -2.55
N LEU A 188 1.17 9.58 -2.12
CA LEU A 188 0.21 9.00 -1.16
C LEU A 188 0.59 9.25 0.31
N ASN A 189 1.53 10.16 0.58
CA ASN A 189 2.05 10.51 1.91
C ASN A 189 2.85 9.41 2.62
N TYR A 190 3.37 8.40 1.90
CA TYR A 190 4.39 7.50 2.45
C TYR A 190 5.76 8.17 2.48
N SER A 191 6.58 7.78 3.46
CA SER A 191 8.01 8.10 3.49
C SER A 191 8.81 6.82 3.31
N ALA A 192 9.77 6.84 2.40
CA ALA A 192 10.80 5.80 2.37
C ALA A 192 11.62 5.88 3.67
N VAL A 193 11.85 4.74 4.29
CA VAL A 193 12.85 4.62 5.34
C VAL A 193 14.12 4.09 4.67
N PRO A 194 15.25 4.81 4.75
CA PRO A 194 16.51 4.30 4.23
C PRO A 194 16.77 2.92 4.82
N GLU A 195 17.21 1.97 3.99
CA GLU A 195 17.61 0.67 4.51
C GLU A 195 18.65 0.89 5.61
N PRO A 196 18.46 0.31 6.81
CA PRO A 196 19.49 0.34 7.81
C PRO A 196 20.69 -0.38 7.18
N GLY A 197 21.77 0.36 6.90
CA GLY A 197 22.96 -0.25 6.33
C GLY A 197 23.33 -1.46 7.16
N HIS A 198 23.53 -2.62 6.53
CA HIS A 198 23.65 -3.95 7.14
C HIS A 198 24.40 -4.00 8.49
N ALA A 199 25.40 -3.14 8.68
CA ALA A 199 26.08 -2.91 9.96
C ALA A 199 25.14 -2.53 11.13
N ALA A 200 24.21 -1.60 10.94
CA ALA A 200 23.30 -1.11 11.98
C ALA A 200 22.36 -2.21 12.51
N LEU A 201 21.86 -3.09 11.63
CA LEU A 201 21.03 -4.24 12.03
C LEU A 201 21.82 -5.27 12.82
N VAL A 202 23.03 -5.60 12.36
CA VAL A 202 23.91 -6.56 13.05
C VAL A 202 24.36 -6.01 14.41
N PHE A 203 24.78 -4.75 14.49
CA PHE A 203 25.19 -4.13 15.76
C PHE A 203 24.01 -3.94 16.72
N GLY A 204 22.81 -3.60 16.22
CA GLY A 204 21.60 -3.53 17.03
C GLY A 204 21.20 -4.88 17.63
N ALA A 205 21.21 -5.95 16.82
CA ALA A 205 20.89 -7.31 17.26
C ALA A 205 21.93 -7.85 18.26
N LEU A 206 23.22 -7.60 18.03
CA LEU A 206 24.29 -7.98 18.96
C LEU A 206 24.17 -7.23 20.29
N ALA A 207 23.90 -5.92 20.27
CA ALA A 207 23.73 -5.12 21.49
C ALA A 207 22.55 -5.64 22.34
N LEU A 208 21.42 -5.99 21.70
CA LEU A 208 20.28 -6.60 22.37
C LEU A 208 20.60 -7.99 22.93
N GLY A 209 21.38 -8.79 22.19
CA GLY A 209 21.89 -10.09 22.65
C GLY A 209 22.79 -9.97 23.89
N PHE A 210 23.71 -9.00 23.93
CA PHE A 210 24.58 -8.76 25.09
C PHE A 210 23.80 -8.28 26.32
N VAL A 211 22.79 -7.43 26.15
CA VAL A 211 21.91 -7.00 27.26
C VAL A 211 21.07 -8.16 27.78
N GLY A 212 20.54 -9.02 26.90
CA GLY A 212 19.81 -10.23 27.28
C GLY A 212 20.67 -11.26 28.02
N MET A 213 21.92 -11.47 27.59
CA MET A 213 22.88 -12.35 28.26
C MET A 213 23.34 -11.82 29.62
N ARG A 214 23.47 -10.50 29.77
CA ARG A 214 23.87 -9.87 31.03
C ARG A 214 22.77 -9.92 32.09
N ARG A 215 21.49 -9.89 31.69
CA ARG A 215 20.32 -10.05 32.58
C ARG A 215 20.06 -11.49 33.03
N ARG A 216 20.57 -12.51 32.32
CA ARG A 216 20.47 -13.93 32.70
C ARG A 216 21.60 -14.40 33.63
N ARG A 217 22.58 -13.54 33.92
CA ARG A 217 23.77 -13.84 34.74
C ARG A 217 23.79 -13.10 36.09
N GLN A 218 22.68 -12.49 36.48
CA GLN A 218 22.40 -12.01 37.84
C GLN A 218 21.23 -12.81 38.41
#